data_AF-A0A1L9BG43-F1
#
_entry.id   AF-A0A1L9BG43-F1
#
_cell.length_a   1.000
_cell.length_b   1.000
_cell.length_c   1.000
_cell.angle_alpha   90.00
_cell.angle_beta   90.00
_cell.angle_gamma   90.00
#
_symmetry.space_group_name_H-M   'P 1'
#
loop_
_entity.id
_entity.type
_entity.pdbx_description
1 polymer ?
#
loop_
_entity_poly.entity_id
_entity_poly.type
_entity_poly.pdbx_seq_one_letter_code
_entity_poly.pdbx_strand_id
1 'polypeptide(L)'
;MRVEVGPDLESFRAAARGLLVRGVPPERVLFTEERDSQGSLLAPESVPASAPVAGLAVPPAFLELAEKVACHRAPERWGLLYRVLWRLTHGERKLLEVESDADVYRLLSLAKAVQRDAHKMKAFVRFRRVEREGEEYFIAWHRPEHLVVRYVAPFFARRFPSMRWSILTPDASVSWDLERLLFGPGVPRSEAPGEDALEEMWGTYYASTFNPARLNVRAMRAEMPRKHWSTLPEARLIPELVRQAPERTARMVRPRLEVSESSRFLPEQRDIASLAEAAKGCRACPLHERATRTVFGEGPEDARLMLVGEQPGDTEDREGRPFIGPAGRLLDEVLAGVGLKREELYVTNAVKHFGWMGEEKQRLHAKPGRREVLACKAWLHAEVERVKPRMIVCLGATAAQSFLGPGFRINLSRGQVFETPWAKAWMATFHPSALLRMPDERARVEARRHFEEDLRKVADTLRALG
;
A
#
# COMPACT_ATOMS: atom_id res chain seq x y z
N MET A 1 13.80 14.04 -42.19
CA MET A 1 12.50 13.44 -42.53
C MET A 1 11.53 13.72 -41.40
N ARG A 2 10.39 14.35 -41.70
CA ARG A 2 9.32 14.56 -40.71
C ARG A 2 8.37 13.38 -40.77
N VAL A 3 7.96 12.87 -39.62
CA VAL A 3 7.08 11.70 -39.51
C VAL A 3 5.93 12.04 -38.59
N GLU A 4 4.73 12.06 -39.15
CA GLU A 4 3.52 12.30 -38.37
C GLU A 4 3.09 11.03 -37.65
N VAL A 5 2.70 11.19 -36.38
CA VAL A 5 2.26 10.08 -35.53
C VAL A 5 1.00 10.51 -34.78
N GLY A 6 0.04 9.60 -34.71
CA GLY A 6 -1.10 9.72 -33.81
C GLY A 6 -0.68 9.78 -32.33
N PRO A 7 -1.59 10.17 -31.42
CA PRO A 7 -1.30 10.33 -29.99
C PRO A 7 -1.14 9.00 -29.24
N ASP A 8 -1.28 7.87 -29.91
CA ASP A 8 -1.21 6.52 -29.36
C ASP A 8 0.08 5.77 -29.73
N LEU A 9 0.39 4.76 -28.92
CA LEU A 9 1.58 3.93 -29.11
C LEU A 9 1.51 3.09 -30.40
N GLU A 10 0.32 2.76 -30.90
CA GLU A 10 0.17 1.89 -32.07
C GLU A 10 0.61 2.60 -33.35
N SER A 11 0.19 3.86 -33.50
CA SER A 11 0.64 4.79 -34.53
C SER A 11 2.16 4.93 -34.53
N PHE A 12 2.75 5.10 -33.34
CA PHE A 12 4.22 5.15 -33.20
C PHE A 12 4.88 3.84 -33.60
N ARG A 13 4.34 2.68 -33.19
CA ARG A 13 4.91 1.36 -33.53
C ARG A 13 4.90 1.14 -35.04
N ALA A 14 3.83 1.53 -35.74
CA ALA A 14 3.75 1.43 -37.19
C ALA A 14 4.82 2.30 -37.87
N ALA A 15 4.91 3.57 -37.48
CA ALA A 15 5.90 4.51 -38.01
C ALA A 15 7.35 4.06 -37.71
N ALA A 16 7.65 3.70 -36.46
CA ALA A 16 8.97 3.24 -36.04
C ALA A 16 9.42 1.97 -36.77
N ARG A 17 8.51 1.02 -37.01
CA ARG A 17 8.81 -0.17 -37.81
C ARG A 17 9.18 0.18 -39.25
N GLY A 18 8.41 1.05 -39.89
CA GLY A 18 8.71 1.50 -41.26
C GLY A 18 10.07 2.19 -41.38
N LEU A 19 10.46 2.98 -40.37
CA LEU A 19 11.76 3.65 -40.32
C LEU A 19 12.93 2.69 -40.08
N LEU A 20 12.75 1.71 -39.19
CA LEU A 20 13.76 0.67 -38.92
C LEU A 20 14.04 -0.17 -40.17
N VAL A 21 12.99 -0.57 -40.89
CA VAL A 21 13.11 -1.35 -42.13
C VAL A 21 13.87 -0.59 -43.21
N ARG A 22 13.66 0.74 -43.28
CA ARG A 22 14.36 1.63 -44.21
C ARG A 22 15.77 2.03 -43.73
N GLY A 23 16.19 1.56 -42.56
CA GLY A 23 17.50 1.87 -41.99
C GLY A 23 17.71 3.37 -41.73
N VAL A 24 16.64 4.11 -41.39
CA VAL A 24 16.74 5.57 -41.18
C VAL A 24 17.23 5.86 -39.76
N PRO A 25 18.41 6.46 -39.58
CA PRO A 25 18.95 6.75 -38.25
C PRO A 25 18.12 7.82 -37.53
N PRO A 26 18.05 7.79 -36.18
CA PRO A 26 17.20 8.68 -35.38
C PRO A 26 17.49 10.17 -35.59
N GLU A 27 18.74 10.54 -35.91
CA GLU A 27 19.14 11.93 -36.18
C GLU A 27 18.47 12.54 -37.43
N ARG A 28 18.01 11.69 -38.35
CA ARG A 28 17.33 12.11 -39.59
C ARG A 28 15.82 12.12 -39.46
N VAL A 29 15.28 11.80 -38.29
CA VAL A 29 13.83 11.68 -38.04
C VAL A 29 13.39 12.70 -37.02
N LEU A 30 12.37 13.48 -37.37
CA LEU A 30 11.68 14.35 -36.44
C LEU A 30 10.20 13.94 -36.40
N PHE A 31 9.77 13.44 -35.25
CA PHE A 31 8.37 13.05 -35.04
C PHE A 31 7.54 14.28 -34.68
N THR A 32 6.40 14.43 -35.34
CA THR A 32 5.39 15.46 -35.05
C THR A 32 4.04 14.82 -34.79
N GLU A 33 3.29 15.35 -33.82
CA GLU A 33 1.91 14.90 -33.58
C GLU A 33 0.95 15.65 -34.51
N GLU A 34 -0.07 14.97 -35.02
CA GLU A 34 -1.07 15.55 -35.95
C GLU A 34 -1.75 16.83 -35.39
N ARG A 35 -1.80 16.99 -34.06
CA ARG A 35 -2.39 18.17 -33.39
C ARG A 35 -1.59 19.46 -33.57
N ASP A 36 -0.30 19.39 -33.87
CA ASP A 36 0.59 20.56 -34.00
C ASP A 36 0.75 21.04 -35.46
N SER A 37 0.01 20.45 -36.40
CA SER A 37 0.14 20.68 -37.84
C SER A 37 -0.42 22.03 -38.35
N GLN A 38 -1.13 22.81 -37.52
CA GLN A 38 -1.82 24.04 -37.97
C GLN A 38 -0.91 25.25 -38.29
N GLY A 39 0.42 25.11 -38.30
CA GLY A 39 1.34 26.26 -38.46
C GLY A 39 2.60 26.06 -39.32
N SER A 40 2.75 24.98 -40.10
CA SER A 40 4.01 24.68 -40.79
C SER A 40 3.93 24.79 -42.32
N LEU A 41 4.81 25.62 -42.92
CA LEU A 41 4.96 25.87 -44.36
C LEU A 41 5.62 24.72 -45.17
N LEU A 42 6.07 23.65 -44.52
CA LEU A 42 6.73 22.50 -45.17
C LEU A 42 5.82 21.26 -45.11
N ALA A 43 5.60 20.63 -46.26
CA ALA A 43 4.73 19.46 -46.41
C ALA A 43 5.27 18.25 -45.62
N PRO A 44 4.44 17.59 -44.79
CA PRO A 44 4.82 16.34 -44.13
C PRO A 44 4.98 15.20 -45.15
N GLU A 45 6.06 14.44 -45.06
CA GLU A 45 6.19 13.16 -45.79
C GLU A 45 5.49 12.08 -44.96
N SER A 46 4.33 11.63 -45.41
CA SER A 46 3.69 10.45 -44.82
C SER A 46 4.55 9.22 -45.13
N VAL A 47 4.99 8.54 -44.07
CA VAL A 47 5.65 7.23 -44.22
C VAL A 47 4.52 6.20 -44.34
N PRO A 48 4.24 5.63 -45.52
CA PRO A 48 3.23 4.59 -45.61
C PRO A 48 3.62 3.42 -44.70
N ALA A 49 2.66 2.94 -43.91
CA ALA A 49 2.81 1.75 -43.07
C ALA A 49 3.23 0.57 -43.96
N SER A 50 4.50 0.18 -43.90
CA SER A 50 5.00 -0.94 -44.70
C SER A 50 4.66 -2.28 -44.04
N ALA A 51 4.47 -3.29 -44.88
CA ALA A 51 4.16 -4.68 -44.54
C ALA A 51 5.02 -5.28 -43.40
N PRO A 52 4.52 -6.30 -42.67
CA PRO A 52 5.22 -6.92 -41.56
C PRO A 52 6.55 -7.52 -42.02
N VAL A 53 7.66 -7.04 -41.43
CA VAL A 53 8.98 -7.65 -41.59
C VAL A 53 9.26 -8.56 -40.40
N ALA A 54 9.60 -9.81 -40.70
CA ALA A 54 10.03 -10.79 -39.71
C ALA A 54 11.42 -10.42 -39.16
N GLY A 55 11.60 -10.46 -37.83
CA GLY A 55 12.92 -10.64 -37.21
C GLY A 55 13.46 -9.54 -36.29
N LEU A 56 12.76 -8.42 -36.05
CA LEU A 56 13.23 -7.42 -35.07
C LEU A 56 12.84 -7.84 -33.64
N ALA A 57 13.78 -8.47 -32.93
CA ALA A 57 13.61 -8.86 -31.53
C ALA A 57 13.81 -7.65 -30.60
N VAL A 58 12.73 -7.19 -29.96
CA VAL A 58 12.73 -6.07 -29.01
C VAL A 58 12.47 -6.62 -27.59
N PRO A 59 13.26 -6.24 -26.56
CA PRO A 59 13.04 -6.71 -25.20
C PRO A 59 11.65 -6.34 -24.65
N PRO A 60 10.96 -7.24 -23.92
CA PRO A 60 9.66 -6.94 -23.30
C PRO A 60 9.67 -5.72 -22.38
N ALA A 61 10.77 -5.53 -21.64
CA ALA A 61 10.96 -4.38 -20.75
C ALA A 61 10.89 -3.04 -21.50
N PHE A 62 11.36 -2.97 -22.75
CA PHE A 62 11.23 -1.77 -23.57
C PHE A 62 9.76 -1.47 -23.89
N LEU A 63 8.97 -2.50 -24.21
CA LEU A 63 7.56 -2.33 -24.58
C LEU A 63 6.74 -1.80 -23.39
N GLU A 64 6.98 -2.31 -22.18
CA GLU A 64 6.34 -1.81 -20.96
C GLU A 64 6.71 -0.35 -20.65
N LEU A 65 7.97 0.02 -20.89
CA LEU A 65 8.41 1.40 -20.72
C LEU A 65 7.83 2.31 -21.79
N ALA A 66 7.77 1.85 -23.04
CA ALA A 66 7.18 2.59 -24.16
C ALA A 66 5.70 2.89 -23.91
N GLU A 67 4.94 1.94 -23.36
CA GLU A 67 3.54 2.15 -22.97
C GLU A 67 3.38 3.28 -21.95
N LYS A 68 4.25 3.34 -20.93
CA LYS A 68 4.23 4.41 -19.93
C LYS A 68 4.66 5.75 -20.54
N VAL A 69 5.75 5.77 -21.30
CA VAL A 69 6.32 7.00 -21.87
C VAL A 69 5.40 7.60 -22.93
N ALA A 70 4.66 6.78 -23.69
CA ALA A 70 3.66 7.24 -24.65
C ALA A 70 2.59 8.13 -23.99
N CYS A 71 2.26 7.90 -22.71
CA CYS A 71 1.31 8.72 -21.97
C CYS A 71 1.87 10.08 -21.52
N HIS A 72 3.18 10.32 -21.60
CA HIS A 72 3.78 11.60 -21.18
C HIS A 72 3.46 12.70 -22.21
N ARG A 73 3.38 13.96 -21.79
CA ARG A 73 3.13 15.12 -22.71
C ARG A 73 4.40 15.70 -23.35
N ALA A 74 5.54 15.03 -23.20
CA ALA A 74 6.81 15.58 -23.68
C ALA A 74 6.85 15.45 -25.21
N PRO A 75 7.10 16.52 -25.97
CA PRO A 75 7.12 16.46 -27.43
C PRO A 75 8.23 15.54 -27.94
N GLU A 76 9.35 15.46 -27.23
CA GLU A 76 10.51 14.63 -27.60
C GLU A 76 10.32 13.12 -27.35
N ARG A 77 9.21 12.71 -26.73
CA ARG A 77 9.02 11.32 -26.26
C ARG A 77 9.11 10.30 -27.39
N TRP A 78 8.56 10.60 -28.56
CA TRP A 78 8.57 9.70 -29.71
C TRP A 78 9.96 9.58 -30.33
N GLY A 79 10.68 10.70 -30.44
CA GLY A 79 12.09 10.70 -30.88
C GLY A 79 13.00 9.93 -29.93
N LEU A 80 12.80 10.11 -28.62
CA LEU A 80 13.55 9.36 -27.60
C LEU A 80 13.26 7.85 -27.66
N LEU A 81 11.99 7.47 -27.77
CA LEU A 81 11.59 6.06 -27.92
C LEU A 81 12.21 5.44 -29.17
N TYR A 82 12.21 6.17 -30.30
CA TYR A 82 12.82 5.67 -31.54
C TYR A 82 14.34 5.55 -31.42
N ARG A 83 15.03 6.51 -30.79
CA ARG A 83 16.48 6.46 -30.59
C ARG A 83 16.89 5.26 -29.73
N VAL A 84 16.20 5.01 -28.63
CA VAL A 84 16.46 3.84 -27.78
C VAL A 84 16.14 2.55 -28.53
N LEU A 85 15.03 2.50 -29.27
CA LEU A 85 14.67 1.34 -30.09
C LEU A 85 15.71 1.05 -31.19
N TRP A 86 16.24 2.09 -31.84
CA TRP A 86 17.31 1.97 -32.83
C TRP A 86 18.57 1.36 -32.21
N ARG A 87 19.04 1.89 -31.07
CA ARG A 87 20.23 1.38 -30.35
C ARG A 87 20.06 -0.08 -29.91
N LEU A 88 18.89 -0.44 -29.38
CA LEU A 88 18.57 -1.82 -28.99
C LEU A 88 18.62 -2.80 -30.17
N THR A 89 18.18 -2.37 -31.35
CA THR A 89 18.15 -3.20 -32.57
C THR A 89 19.49 -3.23 -33.32
N HIS A 90 20.37 -2.25 -33.10
CA HIS A 90 21.66 -2.09 -33.79
C HIS A 90 22.89 -2.46 -32.93
N GLY A 91 22.72 -3.29 -31.91
CA GLY A 91 23.83 -3.94 -31.20
C GLY A 91 23.82 -3.78 -29.68
N GLU A 92 23.15 -2.77 -29.14
CA GLU A 92 23.13 -2.48 -27.69
C GLU A 92 21.99 -3.20 -26.96
N ARG A 93 21.94 -4.54 -27.02
CA ARG A 93 20.80 -5.33 -26.50
C ARG A 93 20.54 -5.17 -25.00
N LYS A 94 21.56 -4.79 -24.22
CA LYS A 94 21.50 -4.58 -22.76
C LYS A 94 21.41 -3.11 -22.35
N LEU A 95 21.13 -2.21 -23.29
CA LEU A 95 21.09 -0.76 -23.02
C LEU A 95 20.21 -0.41 -21.81
N LEU A 96 19.05 -1.06 -21.66
CA LEU A 96 18.13 -0.81 -20.55
C LEU A 96 18.67 -1.18 -19.15
N GLU A 97 19.74 -1.98 -19.06
CA GLU A 97 20.41 -2.31 -17.79
C GLU A 97 21.36 -1.18 -17.34
N VAL A 98 21.72 -0.26 -18.23
CA VAL A 98 22.67 0.83 -17.98
C VAL A 98 21.89 2.10 -17.64
N GLU A 99 21.47 2.23 -16.38
CA GLU A 99 20.70 3.41 -15.91
C GLU A 99 21.46 4.73 -16.01
N SER A 100 22.80 4.69 -16.10
CA SER A 100 23.66 5.87 -16.28
C SER A 100 23.67 6.43 -17.71
N ASP A 101 23.13 5.70 -18.69
CA ASP A 101 22.99 6.19 -20.05
C ASP A 101 21.96 7.33 -20.11
N ALA A 102 22.28 8.41 -20.83
CA ALA A 102 21.46 9.63 -20.86
C ALA A 102 20.06 9.38 -21.43
N ASP A 103 19.92 8.51 -22.43
CA ASP A 103 18.64 8.19 -23.04
C ASP A 103 17.78 7.32 -22.11
N VAL A 104 18.40 6.31 -21.50
CA VAL A 104 17.74 5.41 -20.53
C VAL A 104 17.29 6.20 -19.31
N TYR A 105 18.15 7.04 -18.74
CA TYR A 105 17.83 7.92 -17.62
C TYR A 105 16.63 8.82 -17.94
N ARG A 106 16.63 9.47 -19.11
CA ARG A 106 15.52 10.33 -19.53
C ARG A 106 14.23 9.54 -19.67
N LEU A 107 14.30 8.36 -20.28
CA LEU A 107 13.15 7.48 -20.52
C LEU A 107 12.53 6.99 -19.20
N LEU A 108 13.36 6.57 -18.24
CA LEU A 108 12.94 6.20 -16.89
C LEU A 108 12.33 7.39 -16.13
N SER A 109 12.88 8.59 -16.26
CA SER A 109 12.33 9.80 -15.64
C SER A 109 10.93 10.13 -16.17
N LEU A 110 10.71 10.06 -17.48
CA LEU A 110 9.39 10.27 -18.09
C LEU A 110 8.40 9.21 -17.62
N ALA A 111 8.80 7.94 -17.62
CA ALA A 111 7.97 6.83 -17.13
C ALA A 111 7.57 7.02 -15.66
N LYS A 112 8.51 7.47 -14.80
CA LYS A 112 8.27 7.74 -13.38
C LYS A 112 7.30 8.91 -13.17
N ALA A 113 7.36 9.95 -14.00
CA ALA A 113 6.41 11.07 -13.96
C ALA A 113 4.97 10.59 -14.27
N VAL A 114 4.81 9.81 -15.35
CA VAL A 114 3.52 9.19 -15.72
C VAL A 114 3.01 8.28 -14.60
N GLN A 115 3.86 7.46 -13.99
CA GLN A 115 3.45 6.58 -12.89
C GLN A 115 2.97 7.36 -11.65
N ARG A 116 3.63 8.48 -11.30
CA ARG A 116 3.20 9.35 -10.20
C ARG A 116 1.82 9.95 -10.49
N ASP A 117 1.61 10.45 -11.71
CA ASP A 117 0.32 11.03 -12.12
C ASP A 117 -0.79 9.96 -12.17
N ALA A 118 -0.49 8.77 -12.66
CA ALA A 118 -1.41 7.63 -12.62
C ALA A 118 -1.77 7.24 -11.18
N HIS A 119 -0.83 7.30 -10.24
CA HIS A 119 -1.09 7.08 -8.81
C HIS A 119 -1.99 8.18 -8.24
N LYS A 120 -1.74 9.46 -8.57
CA LYS A 120 -2.60 10.58 -8.18
C LYS A 120 -4.03 10.39 -8.68
N MET A 121 -4.22 10.05 -9.96
CA MET A 121 -5.54 9.80 -10.53
C MET A 121 -6.27 8.69 -9.78
N LYS A 122 -5.61 7.55 -9.50
CA LYS A 122 -6.19 6.45 -8.71
C LYS A 122 -6.57 6.88 -7.29
N ALA A 123 -5.78 7.75 -6.67
CA ALA A 123 -5.98 8.19 -5.29
C ALA A 123 -7.04 9.30 -5.15
N PHE A 124 -7.17 10.18 -6.15
CA PHE A 124 -7.94 11.42 -6.06
C PHE A 124 -9.16 11.51 -6.97
N VAL A 125 -9.35 10.60 -7.93
CA VAL A 125 -10.62 10.53 -8.68
C VAL A 125 -11.76 10.24 -7.71
N ARG A 126 -12.84 11.02 -7.79
CA ARG A 126 -14.04 10.88 -6.97
C ARG A 126 -15.26 10.86 -7.87
N PHE A 127 -16.07 9.82 -7.72
CA PHE A 127 -17.30 9.65 -8.47
C PHE A 127 -18.45 10.38 -7.78
N ARG A 128 -19.22 11.12 -8.58
CA ARG A 128 -20.47 11.77 -8.19
C ARG A 128 -21.62 10.95 -8.75
N ARG A 129 -22.62 10.66 -7.93
CA ARG A 129 -23.83 9.97 -8.39
C ARG A 129 -24.71 10.97 -9.16
N VAL A 130 -25.17 10.55 -10.33
CA VAL A 130 -26.09 11.27 -11.20
C VAL A 130 -27.17 10.28 -11.60
N GLU A 131 -28.42 10.62 -11.36
CA GLU A 131 -29.56 9.82 -11.80
C GLU A 131 -30.00 10.32 -13.18
N ARG A 132 -30.08 9.42 -14.15
CA ARG A 132 -30.54 9.73 -15.50
C ARG A 132 -31.49 8.63 -15.94
N GLU A 133 -32.72 9.01 -16.32
CA GLU A 133 -33.73 8.08 -16.85
C GLU A 133 -34.03 6.88 -15.92
N GLY A 134 -33.93 7.08 -14.60
CA GLY A 134 -34.19 6.04 -13.60
C GLY A 134 -33.00 5.10 -13.31
N GLU A 135 -31.85 5.33 -13.95
CA GLU A 135 -30.62 4.58 -13.74
C GLU A 135 -29.56 5.41 -13.02
N GLU A 136 -28.78 4.76 -12.13
CA GLU A 136 -27.69 5.39 -11.39
C GLU A 136 -26.38 5.40 -12.20
N TYR A 137 -25.87 6.58 -12.49
CA TYR A 137 -24.58 6.81 -13.15
C TYR A 137 -23.59 7.50 -12.21
N PHE A 138 -22.31 7.20 -12.38
CA PHE A 138 -21.24 7.74 -11.53
C PHE A 138 -20.23 8.53 -12.36
N ILE A 139 -20.23 9.85 -12.26
CA ILE A 139 -19.37 10.72 -13.09
C ILE A 139 -18.27 11.34 -12.24
N ALA A 140 -17.03 11.29 -12.71
CA ALA A 140 -15.89 11.95 -12.10
C ALA A 140 -15.21 12.86 -13.11
N TRP A 141 -14.78 14.06 -12.70
CA TRP A 141 -13.90 14.90 -13.51
C TRP A 141 -12.52 15.01 -12.86
N HIS A 142 -11.47 14.82 -13.65
CA HIS A 142 -10.08 14.89 -13.16
C HIS A 142 -9.18 15.56 -14.19
N ARG A 143 -8.21 16.34 -13.71
CA ARG A 143 -7.19 16.99 -14.57
C ARG A 143 -5.83 16.33 -14.35
N PRO A 144 -5.48 15.30 -15.13
CA PRO A 144 -4.16 14.69 -15.03
C PRO A 144 -3.08 15.60 -15.62
N GLU A 145 -1.85 15.47 -15.12
CA GLU A 145 -0.67 16.13 -15.69
C GLU A 145 -0.28 15.52 -17.05
N HIS A 146 -0.57 14.24 -17.24
CA HIS A 146 -0.23 13.44 -18.41
C HIS A 146 -1.44 12.71 -19.01
N LEU A 147 -1.29 12.05 -20.16
CA LEU A 147 -2.35 11.35 -20.88
C LEU A 147 -2.64 9.95 -20.29
N VAL A 148 -2.88 9.88 -18.98
CA VAL A 148 -2.93 8.61 -18.20
C VAL A 148 -4.30 7.92 -18.21
N VAL A 149 -5.34 8.54 -18.74
CA VAL A 149 -6.72 8.04 -18.63
C VAL A 149 -6.86 6.63 -19.18
N ARG A 150 -6.35 6.39 -20.39
CA ARG A 150 -6.38 5.07 -21.03
C ARG A 150 -5.61 4.02 -20.24
N TYR A 151 -4.46 4.42 -19.68
CA TYR A 151 -3.61 3.56 -18.87
C TYR A 151 -4.26 3.17 -17.53
N VAL A 152 -5.01 4.08 -16.92
CA VAL A 152 -5.60 3.89 -15.59
C VAL A 152 -7.01 3.29 -15.65
N ALA A 153 -7.78 3.49 -16.71
CA ALA A 153 -9.17 3.05 -16.81
C ALA A 153 -9.42 1.56 -16.45
N PRO A 154 -8.59 0.59 -16.88
CA PRO A 154 -8.77 -0.82 -16.50
C PRO A 154 -8.71 -1.09 -14.99
N PHE A 155 -7.99 -0.25 -14.23
CA PHE A 155 -7.96 -0.35 -12.77
C PHE A 155 -9.32 -0.03 -12.16
N PHE A 156 -9.99 1.02 -12.64
CA PHE A 156 -11.32 1.40 -12.15
C PHE A 156 -12.38 0.37 -12.53
N ALA A 157 -12.32 -0.20 -13.74
CA ALA A 157 -13.26 -1.24 -14.18
C ALA A 157 -13.20 -2.48 -13.29
N ARG A 158 -11.98 -2.95 -12.96
CA ARG A 158 -11.79 -4.08 -12.03
C ARG A 158 -12.19 -3.76 -10.60
N ARG A 159 -12.02 -2.51 -10.15
CA ARG A 159 -12.29 -2.09 -8.77
C ARG A 159 -13.77 -1.81 -8.51
N PHE A 160 -14.50 -1.37 -9.54
CA PHE A 160 -15.91 -1.00 -9.51
C PHE A 160 -16.66 -1.66 -10.67
N PRO A 161 -16.72 -3.00 -10.72
CA PRO A 161 -17.29 -3.72 -11.85
C PRO A 161 -18.81 -3.56 -11.93
N SER A 162 -19.48 -3.39 -10.80
CA SER A 162 -20.95 -3.34 -10.66
C SER A 162 -21.54 -1.92 -10.73
N MET A 163 -20.76 -0.92 -11.13
CA MET A 163 -21.17 0.48 -11.17
C MET A 163 -21.00 1.03 -12.57
N ARG A 164 -22.01 1.70 -13.15
CA ARG A 164 -21.84 2.43 -14.42
C ARG A 164 -21.15 3.77 -14.13
N TRP A 165 -19.94 3.97 -14.64
CA TRP A 165 -19.17 5.16 -14.31
C TRP A 165 -18.48 5.79 -15.52
N SER A 166 -18.23 7.09 -15.45
CA SER A 166 -17.49 7.86 -16.44
C SER A 166 -16.44 8.73 -15.78
N ILE A 167 -15.21 8.73 -16.31
CA ILE A 167 -14.14 9.64 -15.92
C ILE A 167 -13.88 10.59 -17.07
N LEU A 168 -14.09 11.87 -16.80
CA LEU A 168 -13.95 12.98 -17.73
C LEU A 168 -12.63 13.69 -17.45
N THR A 169 -11.83 13.93 -18.49
CA THR A 169 -10.64 14.77 -18.40
C THR A 169 -10.60 15.73 -19.58
N PRO A 170 -9.77 16.79 -19.55
CA PRO A 170 -9.68 17.75 -20.65
C PRO A 170 -9.30 17.14 -22.00
N ASP A 171 -8.55 16.04 -22.01
CA ASP A 171 -7.99 15.47 -23.25
C ASP A 171 -8.71 14.22 -23.75
N ALA A 172 -9.32 13.46 -22.83
CA ALA A 172 -10.07 12.24 -23.12
C ALA A 172 -11.12 11.95 -22.05
N SER A 173 -12.15 11.22 -22.42
CA SER A 173 -13.11 10.64 -21.49
C SER A 173 -13.11 9.12 -21.59
N VAL A 174 -13.54 8.46 -20.53
CA VAL A 174 -13.74 7.02 -20.51
C VAL A 174 -14.99 6.68 -19.71
N SER A 175 -15.80 5.77 -20.23
CA SER A 175 -17.03 5.28 -19.60
C SER A 175 -16.99 3.76 -19.49
N TRP A 176 -17.53 3.21 -18.41
CA TRP A 176 -17.69 1.79 -18.15
C TRP A 176 -19.18 1.46 -18.10
N ASP A 177 -19.63 0.60 -19.01
CA ASP A 177 -21.03 0.21 -19.21
C ASP A 177 -21.40 -1.13 -18.55
N LEU A 178 -20.53 -1.62 -17.63
CA LEU A 178 -20.55 -2.95 -16.99
C LEU A 178 -19.92 -4.08 -17.82
N GLU A 179 -19.67 -3.88 -19.10
CA GLU A 179 -19.09 -4.90 -19.99
C GLU A 179 -17.74 -4.46 -20.59
N ARG A 180 -17.65 -3.21 -21.03
CA ARG A 180 -16.50 -2.67 -21.75
C ARG A 180 -16.18 -1.21 -21.40
N LEU A 181 -14.94 -0.83 -21.67
CA LEU A 181 -14.48 0.55 -21.59
C LEU A 181 -14.71 1.26 -22.92
N LEU A 182 -15.49 2.34 -22.89
CA LEU A 182 -15.78 3.21 -24.02
C LEU A 182 -14.97 4.49 -23.88
N PHE A 183 -14.07 4.77 -24.82
CA PHE A 183 -13.25 5.98 -24.81
C PHE A 183 -13.86 7.06 -25.71
N GLY A 184 -13.89 8.29 -25.22
CA GLY A 184 -14.43 9.45 -25.92
C GLY A 184 -13.49 10.65 -25.91
N PRO A 185 -13.89 11.76 -26.57
CA PRO A 185 -13.13 13.00 -26.56
C PRO A 185 -13.05 13.62 -25.16
N GLY A 186 -12.10 14.53 -24.97
CA GLY A 186 -11.96 15.28 -23.73
C GLY A 186 -13.16 16.19 -23.47
N VAL A 187 -13.51 16.35 -22.20
CA VAL A 187 -14.64 17.17 -21.75
C VAL A 187 -14.11 18.29 -20.85
N PRO A 188 -14.30 19.57 -21.22
CA PRO A 188 -13.89 20.69 -20.39
C PRO A 188 -14.70 20.74 -19.10
N ARG A 189 -14.13 21.33 -18.04
CA ARG A 189 -14.76 21.34 -16.71
C ARG A 189 -16.13 22.02 -16.69
N SER A 190 -16.35 23.00 -17.57
CA SER A 190 -17.60 23.75 -17.69
C SER A 190 -18.81 22.90 -18.08
N GLU A 191 -18.57 21.74 -18.69
CA GLU A 191 -19.62 20.81 -19.13
C GLU A 191 -19.84 19.67 -18.13
N ALA A 192 -19.09 19.63 -17.02
CA ALA A 192 -19.29 18.66 -15.95
C ALA A 192 -20.39 19.13 -14.98
N PRO A 193 -21.23 18.23 -14.44
CA PRO A 193 -22.33 18.60 -13.53
C PRO A 193 -21.88 19.44 -12.33
N GLY A 194 -22.61 20.54 -12.07
CA GLY A 194 -22.34 21.53 -11.03
C GLY A 194 -22.48 21.02 -9.59
N GLU A 195 -21.80 21.70 -8.67
CA GLU A 195 -21.74 21.42 -7.23
C GLU A 195 -23.01 21.93 -6.54
N ASP A 196 -23.84 21.02 -6.00
CA ASP A 196 -24.41 21.15 -4.65
C ASP A 196 -25.30 19.94 -4.27
N ALA A 197 -25.13 19.49 -3.01
CA ALA A 197 -25.97 18.60 -2.17
C ALA A 197 -25.14 17.66 -1.26
N LEU A 198 -23.83 17.49 -1.52
CA LEU A 198 -22.94 16.55 -0.81
C LEU A 198 -21.82 17.22 0.01
N GLU A 199 -21.77 18.55 0.07
CA GLU A 199 -20.70 19.27 0.78
C GLU A 199 -20.74 19.10 2.31
N GLU A 200 -21.92 18.94 2.91
CA GLU A 200 -22.10 18.86 4.37
C GLU A 200 -21.80 17.45 4.95
N MET A 201 -22.12 16.40 4.19
CA MET A 201 -21.75 15.01 4.50
C MET A 201 -20.24 14.75 4.30
N TRP A 202 -19.61 15.45 3.36
CA TRP A 202 -18.22 15.26 3.01
C TRP A 202 -17.24 15.90 4.00
N GLY A 203 -17.57 17.07 4.55
CA GLY A 203 -16.79 17.67 5.65
C GLY A 203 -16.67 16.73 6.86
N THR A 204 -17.73 15.96 7.12
CA THR A 204 -17.79 14.96 8.21
C THR A 204 -16.92 13.73 7.89
N TYR A 205 -16.88 13.28 6.64
CA TYR A 205 -16.01 12.17 6.19
C TYR A 205 -14.52 12.58 6.15
N TYR A 206 -14.20 13.77 5.64
CA TYR A 206 -12.82 14.27 5.60
C TYR A 206 -12.29 14.59 7.00
N ALA A 207 -13.09 15.21 7.87
CA ALA A 207 -12.72 15.44 9.27
C ALA A 207 -12.56 14.14 10.08
N SER A 208 -13.20 13.05 9.67
CA SER A 208 -13.05 11.72 10.32
C SER A 208 -11.92 10.87 9.75
N THR A 209 -11.44 11.14 8.54
CA THR A 209 -10.26 10.49 7.93
C THR A 209 -8.97 11.31 8.00
N PHE A 210 -9.04 12.62 8.33
CA PHE A 210 -7.88 13.48 8.58
C PHE A 210 -7.10 12.97 9.79
N ASN A 211 -5.87 12.52 9.56
CA ASN A 211 -4.97 12.04 10.60
C ASN A 211 -4.07 13.18 11.09
N PRO A 212 -4.36 13.80 12.25
CA PRO A 212 -3.60 14.94 12.75
C PRO A 212 -2.14 14.61 13.08
N ALA A 213 -1.80 13.32 13.32
CA ALA A 213 -0.43 12.87 13.57
C ALA A 213 0.45 12.79 12.31
N ARG A 214 -0.14 12.91 11.11
CA ARG A 214 0.58 12.94 9.81
C ARG A 214 0.67 14.34 9.21
N LEU A 215 0.27 15.37 9.95
CA LEU A 215 0.27 16.74 9.45
C LEU A 215 1.71 17.27 9.33
N ASN A 216 2.27 17.20 8.11
CA ASN A 216 3.45 17.98 7.75
C ASN A 216 3.02 19.17 6.89
N VAL A 217 2.83 20.33 7.54
CA VAL A 217 2.33 21.56 6.89
C VAL A 217 3.24 22.00 5.74
N ARG A 218 4.55 21.72 5.81
CA ARG A 218 5.52 22.08 4.77
C ARG A 218 5.40 21.17 3.55
N ALA A 219 5.27 19.86 3.75
CA ALA A 219 5.04 18.90 2.67
C ALA A 219 3.66 19.07 2.01
N MET A 220 2.63 19.36 2.80
CA MET A 220 1.28 19.63 2.31
C MET A 220 1.25 20.88 1.41
N ARG A 221 1.96 21.95 1.77
CA ARG A 221 2.10 23.17 0.94
C ARG A 221 2.94 22.94 -0.33
N ALA A 222 3.92 22.04 -0.28
CA ALA A 222 4.76 21.72 -1.44
C ALA A 222 4.05 20.82 -2.46
N GLU A 223 3.23 19.87 -1.99
CA GLU A 223 2.49 18.91 -2.83
C GLU A 223 1.12 19.44 -3.31
N MET A 224 0.65 20.58 -2.80
CA MET A 224 -0.60 21.24 -3.23
C MET A 224 -0.34 22.57 -3.94
N PRO A 225 -0.19 22.59 -5.28
CA PRO A 225 -0.09 23.83 -6.03
C PRO A 225 -1.38 24.65 -5.91
N ARG A 226 -1.27 25.97 -5.64
CA ARG A 226 -2.39 26.90 -5.42
C ARG A 226 -3.51 26.84 -6.47
N LYS A 227 -3.18 26.42 -7.69
CA LYS A 227 -4.10 26.26 -8.84
C LYS A 227 -5.22 25.23 -8.63
N HIS A 228 -5.07 24.28 -7.70
CA HIS A 228 -6.08 23.23 -7.42
C HIS A 228 -6.99 23.54 -6.22
N TRP A 229 -6.77 24.67 -5.54
CA TRP A 229 -7.50 24.98 -4.31
C TRP A 229 -8.96 25.38 -4.56
N SER A 230 -9.27 25.93 -5.74
CA SER A 230 -10.63 26.27 -6.16
C SER A 230 -11.53 25.06 -6.45
N THR A 231 -11.00 23.84 -6.34
CA THR A 231 -11.72 22.59 -6.62
C THR A 231 -11.83 21.69 -5.40
N LEU A 232 -11.43 22.16 -4.21
CA LEU A 232 -11.32 21.38 -2.99
C LEU A 232 -12.14 22.02 -1.87
N PRO A 233 -13.38 21.55 -1.61
CA PRO A 233 -14.19 22.02 -0.49
C PRO A 233 -13.47 21.88 0.87
N GLU A 234 -12.58 20.91 1.00
CA GLU A 234 -11.81 20.60 2.21
C GLU A 234 -10.76 21.67 2.52
N ALA A 235 -10.32 22.46 1.54
CA ALA A 235 -9.35 23.53 1.75
C ALA A 235 -9.84 24.59 2.75
N ARG A 236 -11.17 24.75 2.89
CA ARG A 236 -11.81 25.61 3.90
C ARG A 236 -11.74 25.03 5.32
N LEU A 237 -11.68 23.71 5.47
CA LEU A 237 -11.60 23.01 6.75
C LEU A 237 -10.16 22.84 7.24
N ILE A 238 -9.17 22.87 6.35
CA ILE A 238 -7.75 22.70 6.67
C ILE A 238 -7.26 23.65 7.78
N PRO A 239 -7.54 24.97 7.77
CA PRO A 239 -7.08 25.86 8.84
C PRO A 239 -7.61 25.44 10.22
N GLU A 240 -8.88 25.04 10.29
CA GLU A 240 -9.53 24.60 11.52
C GLU A 240 -9.06 23.22 11.97
N LEU A 241 -8.87 22.27 11.04
CA LEU A 241 -8.34 20.94 11.32
C LEU A 241 -6.86 20.98 11.77
N VAL A 242 -6.06 21.91 11.23
CA VAL A 242 -4.68 22.18 11.66
C VAL A 242 -4.67 22.78 13.06
N ARG A 243 -5.59 23.70 13.37
CA ARG A 243 -5.75 24.32 14.69
C ARG A 243 -6.21 23.30 15.75
N GLN A 244 -7.14 22.42 15.39
CA GLN A 244 -7.64 21.34 16.26
C GLN A 244 -6.71 20.11 16.32
N ALA A 245 -5.69 20.01 15.48
CA ALA A 245 -4.81 18.85 15.40
C ALA A 245 -4.12 18.49 16.73
N PRO A 246 -3.59 19.44 17.54
CA PRO A 246 -2.99 19.13 18.83
C PRO A 246 -4.00 18.52 19.83
N GLU A 247 -5.20 19.10 19.93
CA GLU A 247 -6.27 18.60 20.81
C GLU A 247 -6.85 17.26 20.34
N ARG A 248 -6.99 17.07 19.02
CA ARG A 248 -7.45 15.79 18.44
C ARG A 248 -6.39 14.70 18.60
N THR A 249 -5.12 14.99 18.46
CA THR A 249 -4.03 14.06 18.79
C THR A 249 -4.06 13.71 20.28
N ALA A 250 -4.25 14.69 21.17
CA ALA A 250 -4.44 14.43 22.60
C ALA A 250 -5.70 13.57 22.89
N ARG A 251 -6.79 13.76 22.14
CA ARG A 251 -8.01 12.91 22.20
C ARG A 251 -7.85 11.53 21.56
N MET A 252 -6.98 11.36 20.56
CA MET A 252 -6.64 10.07 19.95
C MET A 252 -5.73 9.24 20.86
N VAL A 253 -4.89 9.90 21.66
CA VAL A 253 -4.08 9.27 22.71
C VAL A 253 -4.92 8.99 23.97
N ARG A 254 -6.06 9.67 24.16
CA ARG A 254 -7.05 9.26 25.16
C ARG A 254 -7.69 7.94 24.72
N PRO A 255 -7.61 6.86 25.52
CA PRO A 255 -8.22 5.60 25.16
C PRO A 255 -9.73 5.79 25.06
N ARG A 256 -10.30 5.71 23.85
CA ARG A 256 -11.69 5.26 23.70
C ARG A 256 -11.69 3.82 24.16
N LEU A 257 -12.12 3.59 25.40
CA LEU A 257 -12.45 2.28 25.93
C LEU A 257 -13.66 1.74 25.14
N GLU A 258 -13.42 1.24 23.92
CA GLU A 258 -14.31 0.22 23.36
C GLU A 258 -14.18 -0.98 24.31
N VAL A 259 -15.21 -1.20 25.13
CA VAL A 259 -15.24 -2.27 26.12
C VAL A 259 -15.11 -3.60 25.37
N SER A 260 -13.97 -4.25 25.56
CA SER A 260 -13.68 -5.55 24.94
C SER A 260 -14.57 -6.61 25.55
N GLU A 261 -15.20 -7.49 24.75
CA GLU A 261 -16.09 -8.54 25.25
C GLU A 261 -15.40 -9.46 26.28
N SER A 262 -14.07 -9.65 26.20
CA SER A 262 -13.30 -10.40 27.19
C SER A 262 -13.25 -9.75 28.57
N SER A 263 -13.59 -8.46 28.71
CA SER A 263 -13.58 -7.77 30.01
C SER A 263 -14.56 -8.40 31.01
N ARG A 264 -15.62 -9.07 30.54
CA ARG A 264 -16.59 -9.79 31.38
C ARG A 264 -16.01 -11.05 32.03
N PHE A 265 -14.90 -11.55 31.50
CA PHE A 265 -14.24 -12.76 31.99
C PHE A 265 -13.02 -12.43 32.86
N LEU A 266 -12.67 -11.15 33.03
CA LEU A 266 -11.55 -10.75 33.87
C LEU A 266 -11.89 -11.03 35.35
N PRO A 267 -11.02 -11.77 36.07
CA PRO A 267 -11.17 -12.00 37.51
C PRO A 267 -10.88 -10.72 38.31
N GLU A 268 -11.31 -10.71 39.58
CA GLU A 268 -10.97 -9.65 40.53
C GLU A 268 -9.47 -9.65 40.85
N GLN A 269 -8.88 -10.83 41.09
CA GLN A 269 -7.45 -11.01 41.26
C GLN A 269 -6.75 -11.01 39.89
N ARG A 270 -5.82 -10.08 39.68
CA ARG A 270 -5.15 -9.82 38.39
C ARG A 270 -3.66 -10.19 38.33
N ASP A 271 -3.22 -11.14 39.15
CA ASP A 271 -1.94 -11.80 38.90
C ASP A 271 -2.02 -12.70 37.66
N ILE A 272 -0.88 -13.08 37.09
CA ILE A 272 -0.86 -13.80 35.80
C ILE A 272 -1.50 -15.18 35.94
N ALA A 273 -1.32 -15.86 37.07
CA ALA A 273 -1.92 -17.18 37.29
C ALA A 273 -3.46 -17.10 37.31
N SER A 274 -4.02 -16.14 38.04
CA SER A 274 -5.47 -15.90 38.10
C SER A 274 -6.04 -15.51 36.73
N LEU A 275 -5.34 -14.62 36.00
CA LEU A 275 -5.73 -14.23 34.64
C LEU A 275 -5.71 -15.41 33.67
N ALA A 276 -4.66 -16.24 33.72
CA ALA A 276 -4.52 -17.42 32.87
C ALA A 276 -5.60 -18.46 33.17
N GLU A 277 -5.94 -18.68 34.44
CA GLU A 277 -7.00 -19.59 34.85
C GLU A 277 -8.36 -19.12 34.34
N ALA A 278 -8.71 -17.86 34.57
CA ALA A 278 -9.97 -17.29 34.10
C ALA A 278 -10.09 -17.30 32.56
N ALA A 279 -8.97 -17.09 31.85
CA ALA A 279 -8.94 -17.10 30.40
C ALA A 279 -9.34 -18.46 29.78
N LYS A 280 -9.13 -19.58 30.50
CA LYS A 280 -9.58 -20.92 30.06
C LYS A 280 -11.08 -21.02 29.83
N GLY A 281 -11.87 -20.21 30.56
CA GLY A 281 -13.33 -20.14 30.43
C GLY A 281 -13.84 -19.08 29.44
N CYS A 282 -12.94 -18.36 28.74
CA CYS A 282 -13.31 -17.21 27.91
C CYS A 282 -14.10 -17.61 26.66
N ARG A 283 -15.33 -17.09 26.53
CA ARG A 283 -16.22 -17.28 25.37
C ARG A 283 -16.50 -15.98 24.59
N ALA A 284 -15.64 -14.98 24.73
CA ALA A 284 -15.83 -13.65 24.17
C ALA A 284 -15.83 -13.57 22.62
N CYS A 285 -15.38 -14.62 21.92
CA CYS A 285 -15.40 -14.68 20.46
C CYS A 285 -15.51 -16.12 19.95
N PRO A 286 -15.90 -16.35 18.68
CA PRO A 286 -16.13 -17.70 18.12
C PRO A 286 -14.91 -18.63 18.11
N LEU A 287 -13.69 -18.10 18.25
CA LEU A 287 -12.47 -18.93 18.20
C LEU A 287 -12.39 -19.99 19.29
N HIS A 288 -13.05 -19.77 20.44
CA HIS A 288 -13.10 -20.76 21.52
C HIS A 288 -13.83 -22.06 21.13
N GLU A 289 -14.69 -22.02 20.11
CA GLU A 289 -15.50 -23.18 19.69
C GLU A 289 -14.67 -24.24 18.96
N ARG A 290 -13.58 -23.82 18.30
CA ARG A 290 -12.73 -24.70 17.47
C ARG A 290 -11.33 -24.90 18.01
N ALA A 291 -10.85 -23.99 18.87
CA ALA A 291 -9.56 -24.14 19.52
C ALA A 291 -9.60 -25.31 20.52
N THR A 292 -8.46 -25.99 20.72
CA THR A 292 -8.37 -27.09 21.68
C THR A 292 -8.33 -26.55 23.11
N ARG A 293 -7.61 -25.45 23.32
CA ARG A 293 -7.53 -24.76 24.62
C ARG A 293 -7.06 -23.32 24.42
N THR A 294 -7.23 -22.53 25.47
CA THR A 294 -6.63 -21.21 25.56
C THR A 294 -5.11 -21.32 25.70
N VAL A 295 -4.38 -20.50 24.96
CA VAL A 295 -2.94 -20.32 25.09
C VAL A 295 -2.70 -18.90 25.62
N PHE A 296 -2.47 -18.82 26.92
CA PHE A 296 -2.18 -17.56 27.59
C PHE A 296 -0.70 -17.16 27.42
N GLY A 297 -0.32 -15.99 27.94
CA GLY A 297 1.10 -15.63 27.99
C GLY A 297 1.87 -16.45 29.02
N GLU A 298 3.18 -16.58 28.80
CA GLU A 298 4.12 -17.22 29.73
C GLU A 298 5.34 -16.33 29.96
N GLY A 299 5.91 -16.36 31.17
CA GLY A 299 7.12 -15.64 31.54
C GLY A 299 7.02 -15.03 32.93
N PRO A 300 8.10 -14.38 33.42
CA PRO A 300 8.11 -13.74 34.73
C PRO A 300 7.16 -12.52 34.77
N GLU A 301 6.51 -12.30 35.91
CA GLU A 301 5.58 -11.17 36.08
C GLU A 301 6.28 -9.81 36.16
N ASP A 302 7.59 -9.79 36.36
CA ASP A 302 8.45 -8.60 36.34
C ASP A 302 9.30 -8.50 35.07
N ALA A 303 8.94 -9.26 34.02
CA ALA A 303 9.65 -9.24 32.75
C ALA A 303 9.79 -7.83 32.19
N ARG A 304 11.03 -7.43 31.92
CA ARG A 304 11.34 -6.10 31.39
C ARG A 304 10.98 -5.95 29.91
N LEU A 305 10.92 -7.06 29.19
CA LEU A 305 10.57 -7.14 27.78
C LEU A 305 9.39 -8.10 27.58
N MET A 306 8.36 -7.60 26.91
CA MET A 306 7.22 -8.39 26.48
C MET A 306 7.21 -8.55 24.96
N LEU A 307 7.10 -9.79 24.47
CA LEU A 307 6.88 -10.10 23.06
C LEU A 307 5.41 -10.45 22.82
N VAL A 308 4.82 -9.88 21.77
CA VAL A 308 3.41 -10.08 21.44
C VAL A 308 3.28 -10.58 20.01
N GLY A 309 2.79 -11.80 19.83
CA GLY A 309 2.46 -12.41 18.54
C GLY A 309 1.01 -12.18 18.09
N GLU A 310 0.62 -12.83 16.99
CA GLU A 310 -0.73 -12.72 16.43
C GLU A 310 -1.74 -13.59 17.21
N GLN A 311 -1.56 -14.90 17.15
CA GLN A 311 -2.41 -15.92 17.78
C GLN A 311 -1.59 -17.21 17.95
N PRO A 312 -2.08 -18.21 18.71
CA PRO A 312 -1.43 -19.49 18.84
C PRO A 312 -1.45 -20.24 17.51
N GLY A 313 -0.43 -21.08 17.25
CA GLY A 313 -0.43 -22.04 16.15
C GLY A 313 -0.97 -23.40 16.57
N ASP A 314 -0.85 -24.39 15.68
CA ASP A 314 -1.37 -25.75 15.89
C ASP A 314 -0.65 -26.51 17.02
N THR A 315 0.67 -26.31 17.15
CA THR A 315 1.44 -26.90 18.26
C THR A 315 1.09 -26.22 19.58
N GLU A 316 1.04 -24.88 19.57
CA GLU A 316 0.69 -24.07 20.73
C GLU A 316 -0.72 -24.40 21.25
N ASP A 317 -1.70 -24.55 20.36
CA ASP A 317 -3.08 -24.92 20.69
C ASP A 317 -3.18 -26.30 21.35
N ARG A 318 -2.33 -27.27 20.97
CA ARG A 318 -2.36 -28.60 21.61
C ARG A 318 -1.68 -28.62 22.97
N GLU A 319 -0.58 -27.89 23.13
CA GLU A 319 0.24 -27.94 24.34
C GLU A 319 -0.14 -26.87 25.37
N GLY A 320 -0.75 -25.76 24.95
CA GLY A 320 -1.18 -24.68 25.82
C GLY A 320 -0.11 -23.62 26.11
N ARG A 321 0.96 -23.58 25.30
CA ARG A 321 2.11 -22.68 25.53
C ARG A 321 2.40 -21.83 24.28
N PRO A 322 2.75 -20.54 24.43
CA PRO A 322 2.98 -19.66 23.28
C PRO A 322 4.37 -19.87 22.66
N PHE A 323 4.45 -19.78 21.33
CA PHE A 323 5.72 -19.83 20.58
C PHE A 323 6.59 -21.07 20.85
N ILE A 324 6.03 -22.26 20.73
CA ILE A 324 6.76 -23.54 20.86
C ILE A 324 6.86 -24.31 19.52
N GLY A 325 6.09 -23.89 18.51
CA GLY A 325 6.13 -24.46 17.17
C GLY A 325 7.35 -24.02 16.34
N PRO A 326 7.33 -24.25 15.01
CA PRO A 326 8.45 -23.86 14.12
C PRO A 326 8.82 -22.38 14.19
N ALA A 327 7.82 -21.50 14.29
CA ALA A 327 8.03 -20.06 14.43
C ALA A 327 8.65 -19.68 15.79
N GLY A 328 8.30 -20.43 16.84
CA GLY A 328 8.88 -20.30 18.18
C GLY A 328 10.35 -20.68 18.19
N ARG A 329 10.71 -21.81 17.60
CA ARG A 329 12.13 -22.23 17.49
C ARG A 329 13.00 -21.22 16.76
N LEU A 330 12.51 -20.63 15.67
CA LEU A 330 13.21 -19.55 14.97
C LEU A 330 13.36 -18.30 15.86
N LEU A 331 12.32 -17.96 16.62
CA LEU A 331 12.37 -16.84 17.57
C LEU A 331 13.44 -17.11 18.64
N ASP A 332 13.44 -18.29 19.26
CA ASP A 332 14.39 -18.67 20.30
C ASP A 332 15.84 -18.66 19.80
N GLU A 333 16.08 -19.17 18.58
CA GLU A 333 17.40 -19.13 17.92
C GLU A 333 17.91 -17.69 17.78
N VAL A 334 17.06 -16.78 17.30
CA VAL A 334 17.45 -15.37 17.10
C VAL A 334 17.61 -14.64 18.43
N LEU A 335 16.74 -14.88 19.41
CA LEU A 335 16.84 -14.31 20.76
C LEU A 335 18.17 -14.69 21.41
N ALA A 336 18.54 -15.98 21.36
CA ALA A 336 19.82 -16.46 21.86
C ALA A 336 20.99 -15.77 21.14
N GLY A 337 20.91 -15.64 19.81
CA GLY A 337 21.94 -14.96 19.00
C GLY A 337 22.15 -13.47 19.32
N VAL A 338 21.16 -12.80 19.91
CA VAL A 338 21.26 -11.39 20.35
C VAL A 338 21.43 -11.22 21.86
N GLY A 339 21.59 -12.33 22.60
CA GLY A 339 21.81 -12.32 24.05
C GLY A 339 20.56 -12.05 24.88
N LEU A 340 19.36 -12.27 24.32
CA LEU A 340 18.09 -12.21 25.06
C LEU A 340 17.71 -13.63 25.48
N LYS A 341 17.54 -13.87 26.78
CA LYS A 341 17.15 -15.19 27.30
C LYS A 341 15.64 -15.31 27.40
N ARG A 342 15.07 -16.37 26.84
CA ARG A 342 13.62 -16.57 26.71
C ARG A 342 12.89 -16.58 28.06
N GLU A 343 13.54 -17.12 29.08
CA GLU A 343 13.08 -17.21 30.47
C GLU A 343 13.02 -15.85 31.20
N GLU A 344 13.71 -14.84 30.70
CA GLU A 344 13.67 -13.46 31.23
C GLU A 344 12.58 -12.61 30.54
N LEU A 345 11.88 -13.16 29.54
CA LEU A 345 10.88 -12.47 28.72
C LEU A 345 9.46 -12.93 29.05
N TYR A 346 8.50 -12.02 28.96
CA TYR A 346 7.09 -12.39 28.91
C TYR A 346 6.64 -12.48 27.46
N VAL A 347 6.08 -13.62 27.05
CA VAL A 347 5.70 -13.85 25.65
C VAL A 347 4.25 -14.28 25.57
N THR A 348 3.51 -13.61 24.69
CA THR A 348 2.07 -13.80 24.57
C THR A 348 1.60 -13.50 23.14
N ASN A 349 0.29 -13.61 22.90
CA ASN A 349 -0.35 -13.31 21.61
C ASN A 349 -1.48 -12.29 21.78
N ALA A 350 -1.80 -11.55 20.71
CA ALA A 350 -2.94 -10.63 20.71
C ALA A 350 -4.29 -11.35 20.86
N VAL A 351 -4.39 -12.58 20.35
CA VAL A 351 -5.54 -13.47 20.49
C VAL A 351 -5.11 -14.74 21.21
N LYS A 352 -5.94 -15.29 22.12
CA LYS A 352 -5.59 -16.43 22.99
C LYS A 352 -6.07 -17.80 22.51
N HIS A 353 -6.82 -17.85 21.41
CA HIS A 353 -7.35 -19.08 20.81
C HIS A 353 -6.87 -19.20 19.37
N PHE A 354 -6.59 -20.42 18.92
CA PHE A 354 -6.13 -20.68 17.57
C PHE A 354 -7.28 -20.62 16.57
N GLY A 355 -7.25 -19.63 15.67
CA GLY A 355 -8.12 -19.59 14.49
C GLY A 355 -7.58 -20.46 13.37
N TRP A 356 -8.35 -21.47 12.95
CA TRP A 356 -7.96 -22.40 11.89
C TRP A 356 -9.15 -22.88 11.04
N MET A 357 -8.83 -23.36 9.84
CA MET A 357 -9.76 -23.89 8.84
C MET A 357 -9.29 -25.26 8.36
N GLY A 358 -10.19 -26.03 7.73
CA GLY A 358 -9.92 -27.39 7.28
C GLY A 358 -10.41 -28.45 8.27
N GLU A 359 -9.88 -29.66 8.13
CA GLU A 359 -10.22 -30.84 8.95
C GLU A 359 -9.32 -30.93 10.19
N GLU A 360 -9.75 -31.65 11.23
CA GLU A 360 -8.98 -31.77 12.47
C GLU A 360 -7.57 -32.36 12.28
N LYS A 361 -7.42 -33.27 11.31
CA LYS A 361 -6.13 -33.87 10.95
C LYS A 361 -5.19 -32.90 10.22
N GLN A 362 -5.74 -31.83 9.63
CA GLN A 362 -4.99 -30.84 8.87
C GLN A 362 -5.51 -29.43 9.16
N ARG A 363 -5.10 -28.89 10.30
CA ARG A 363 -5.51 -27.56 10.76
C ARG A 363 -4.70 -26.46 10.07
N LEU A 364 -5.32 -25.74 9.15
CA LEU A 364 -4.69 -24.63 8.43
C LEU A 364 -4.95 -23.32 9.18
N HIS A 365 -3.87 -22.64 9.57
CA HIS A 365 -3.94 -21.35 10.26
C HIS A 365 -4.77 -20.31 9.49
N ALA A 366 -5.79 -19.76 10.13
CA ALA A 366 -6.62 -18.69 9.61
C ALA A 366 -6.41 -17.42 10.45
N LYS A 367 -6.02 -16.33 9.77
CA LYS A 367 -5.72 -15.06 10.44
C LYS A 367 -6.95 -14.54 11.21
N PRO A 368 -6.79 -14.08 12.47
CA PRO A 368 -7.92 -13.52 13.21
C PRO A 368 -8.38 -12.20 12.59
N GLY A 369 -9.69 -12.06 12.48
CA GLY A 369 -10.37 -10.85 12.05
C GLY A 369 -10.38 -9.76 13.11
N ARG A 370 -10.77 -8.55 12.71
CA ARG A 370 -10.82 -7.38 13.62
C ARG A 370 -11.70 -7.61 14.85
N ARG A 371 -12.82 -8.32 14.69
CA ARG A 371 -13.76 -8.61 15.79
C ARG A 371 -13.11 -9.47 16.87
N GLU A 372 -12.35 -10.49 16.48
CA GLU A 372 -11.68 -11.40 17.42
C GLU A 372 -10.54 -10.70 18.15
N VAL A 373 -9.73 -9.90 17.43
CA VAL A 373 -8.68 -9.07 18.04
C VAL A 373 -9.27 -8.09 19.06
N LEU A 374 -10.38 -7.41 18.73
CA LEU A 374 -11.05 -6.50 19.65
C LEU A 374 -11.65 -7.24 20.85
N ALA A 375 -12.29 -8.38 20.62
CA ALA A 375 -12.90 -9.20 21.66
C ALA A 375 -11.87 -9.75 22.65
N CYS A 376 -10.65 -10.06 22.23
CA CYS A 376 -9.58 -10.59 23.09
C CYS A 376 -8.74 -9.50 23.78
N LYS A 377 -8.94 -8.23 23.43
CA LYS A 377 -8.09 -7.10 23.85
C LYS A 377 -7.96 -6.92 25.36
N ALA A 378 -9.00 -7.23 26.15
CA ALA A 378 -8.94 -7.08 27.61
C ALA A 378 -7.87 -7.98 28.25
N TRP A 379 -7.66 -9.19 27.72
CA TRP A 379 -6.63 -10.11 28.20
C TRP A 379 -5.22 -9.53 27.99
N LEU A 380 -4.93 -9.07 26.77
CA LEU A 380 -3.64 -8.47 26.45
C LEU A 380 -3.37 -7.22 27.30
N HIS A 381 -4.39 -6.39 27.51
CA HIS A 381 -4.26 -5.23 28.40
C HIS A 381 -4.01 -5.63 29.85
N ALA A 382 -4.71 -6.64 30.37
CA ALA A 382 -4.51 -7.14 31.72
C ALA A 382 -3.08 -7.70 31.92
N GLU A 383 -2.55 -8.43 30.93
CA GLU A 383 -1.15 -8.89 30.96
C GLU A 383 -0.17 -7.72 30.97
N VAL A 384 -0.36 -6.71 30.11
CA VAL A 384 0.50 -5.52 30.07
C VAL A 384 0.42 -4.73 31.38
N GLU A 385 -0.78 -4.55 31.94
CA GLU A 385 -1.00 -3.87 33.22
C GLU A 385 -0.36 -4.63 34.39
N ARG A 386 -0.35 -5.97 34.33
CA ARG A 386 0.28 -6.81 35.35
C ARG A 386 1.80 -6.80 35.23
N VAL A 387 2.33 -7.07 34.03
CA VAL A 387 3.77 -7.22 33.77
C VAL A 387 4.50 -5.88 33.81
N LYS A 388 3.85 -4.79 33.36
CA LYS A 388 4.42 -3.43 33.24
C LYS A 388 5.80 -3.43 32.56
N PRO A 389 5.93 -4.03 31.37
CA PRO A 389 7.22 -4.17 30.72
C PRO A 389 7.82 -2.80 30.39
N ARG A 390 9.15 -2.68 30.44
CA ARG A 390 9.86 -1.49 29.98
C ARG A 390 9.80 -1.37 28.46
N MET A 391 9.79 -2.52 27.78
CA MET A 391 9.72 -2.60 26.33
C MET A 391 8.68 -3.62 25.86
N ILE A 392 7.89 -3.27 24.83
CA ILE A 392 6.98 -4.19 24.13
C ILE A 392 7.43 -4.33 22.68
N VAL A 393 7.50 -5.57 22.18
CA VAL A 393 7.80 -5.87 20.78
C VAL A 393 6.67 -6.66 20.16
N CYS A 394 6.02 -6.06 19.16
CA CYS A 394 4.97 -6.70 18.39
C CYS A 394 5.56 -7.46 17.19
N LEU A 395 5.37 -8.77 17.19
CA LEU A 395 5.75 -9.68 16.11
C LEU A 395 4.62 -9.70 15.08
N GLY A 396 4.77 -8.95 14.00
CA GLY A 396 3.80 -8.86 12.91
C GLY A 396 2.73 -7.77 13.06
N ALA A 397 1.96 -7.60 11.99
CA ALA A 397 0.99 -6.50 11.88
C ALA A 397 -0.19 -6.63 12.85
N THR A 398 -0.70 -7.84 13.08
CA THR A 398 -1.90 -8.05 13.91
C THR A 398 -1.63 -7.73 15.38
N ALA A 399 -0.46 -8.14 15.89
CA ALA A 399 0.00 -7.76 17.22
C ALA A 399 0.10 -6.23 17.37
N ALA A 400 0.68 -5.55 16.39
CA ALA A 400 0.77 -4.09 16.43
C ALA A 400 -0.59 -3.39 16.34
N GLN A 401 -1.51 -3.93 15.53
CA GLN A 401 -2.85 -3.41 15.34
C GLN A 401 -3.76 -3.60 16.57
N SER A 402 -3.48 -4.56 17.45
CA SER A 402 -4.24 -4.72 18.71
C SER A 402 -4.03 -3.53 19.65
N PHE A 403 -2.82 -2.96 19.66
CA PHE A 403 -2.46 -1.76 20.40
C PHE A 403 -2.87 -0.48 19.67
N LEU A 404 -2.32 -0.26 18.47
CA LEU A 404 -2.36 1.03 17.75
C LEU A 404 -3.54 1.15 16.78
N GLY A 405 -4.36 0.11 16.69
CA GLY A 405 -5.55 0.07 15.84
C GLY A 405 -5.26 -0.30 14.37
N PRO A 406 -6.33 -0.42 13.55
CA PRO A 406 -6.25 -0.98 12.19
C PRO A 406 -5.46 -0.12 11.20
N GLY A 407 -5.15 1.13 11.54
CA GLY A 407 -4.36 2.04 10.71
C GLY A 407 -2.86 1.69 10.68
N PHE A 408 -2.36 0.86 11.60
CA PHE A 408 -0.95 0.50 11.67
C PHE A 408 -0.49 -0.31 10.44
N ARG A 409 0.68 0.04 9.90
CA ARG A 409 1.28 -0.60 8.72
C ARG A 409 2.70 -1.03 9.02
N ILE A 410 2.92 -2.34 9.14
CA ILE A 410 4.23 -2.90 9.51
C ILE A 410 5.35 -2.50 8.53
N ASN A 411 5.09 -2.49 7.22
CA ASN A 411 6.08 -2.13 6.20
C ASN A 411 6.62 -0.70 6.31
N LEU A 412 5.91 0.21 7.01
CA LEU A 412 6.31 1.60 7.18
C LEU A 412 6.95 1.89 8.55
N SER A 413 6.67 1.04 9.55
CA SER A 413 7.02 1.29 10.95
C SER A 413 7.95 0.23 11.56
N ARG A 414 8.32 -0.80 10.79
CA ARG A 414 9.22 -1.86 11.23
C ARG A 414 10.54 -1.28 11.77
N GLY A 415 10.98 -1.79 12.91
CA GLY A 415 12.27 -1.43 13.52
C GLY A 415 12.33 -0.01 14.10
N GLN A 416 11.24 0.77 14.05
CA GLN A 416 11.17 2.08 14.70
C GLN A 416 10.79 1.88 16.17
N VAL A 417 11.55 2.51 17.06
CA VAL A 417 11.32 2.49 18.50
C VAL A 417 10.68 3.81 18.89
N PHE A 418 9.57 3.76 19.62
CA PHE A 418 8.89 4.94 20.14
C PHE A 418 8.18 4.64 21.47
N GLU A 419 7.82 5.69 22.20
CA GLU A 419 7.09 5.59 23.47
C GLU A 419 5.59 5.38 23.23
N THR A 420 4.96 4.60 24.12
CA THR A 420 3.51 4.38 24.13
C THR A 420 2.97 4.39 25.56
N PRO A 421 1.64 4.53 25.77
CA PRO A 421 1.05 4.43 27.11
C PRO A 421 1.33 3.11 27.84
N TRP A 422 1.72 2.05 27.11
CA TRP A 422 1.94 0.71 27.65
C TRP A 422 3.39 0.43 28.04
N ALA A 423 4.37 1.10 27.42
CA ALA A 423 5.79 0.86 27.64
C ALA A 423 6.65 2.05 27.17
N LYS A 424 7.80 2.24 27.84
CA LYS A 424 8.81 3.27 27.50
C LYS A 424 9.48 3.03 26.15
N ALA A 425 9.57 1.79 25.72
CA ALA A 425 9.93 1.48 24.34
C ALA A 425 8.89 0.54 23.75
N TRP A 426 8.52 0.82 22.51
CA TRP A 426 7.62 -0.01 21.75
C TRP A 426 8.17 -0.14 20.33
N MET A 427 8.16 -1.36 19.80
CA MET A 427 8.61 -1.63 18.43
C MET A 427 7.73 -2.69 17.79
N ALA A 428 7.61 -2.66 16.46
CA ALA A 428 7.07 -3.78 15.69
C ALA A 428 8.12 -4.33 14.72
N THR A 429 8.12 -5.64 14.52
CA THR A 429 8.97 -6.33 13.54
C THR A 429 8.19 -7.41 12.78
N PHE A 430 8.86 -8.16 11.90
CA PHE A 430 8.26 -9.28 11.20
C PHE A 430 7.82 -10.38 12.17
N HIS A 431 6.79 -11.13 11.77
CA HIS A 431 6.41 -12.34 12.49
C HIS A 431 7.32 -13.51 12.04
N PRO A 432 7.90 -14.32 12.95
CA PRO A 432 8.79 -15.42 12.56
C PRO A 432 8.16 -16.42 11.57
N SER A 433 6.85 -16.70 11.71
CA SER A 433 6.13 -17.56 10.75
C SER A 433 6.09 -17.00 9.32
N ALA A 434 6.18 -15.68 9.13
CA ALA A 434 6.21 -15.08 7.80
C ALA A 434 7.52 -15.40 7.08
N LEU A 435 8.65 -15.44 7.81
CA LEU A 435 9.96 -15.81 7.27
C LEU A 435 9.95 -17.27 6.80
N LEU A 436 9.36 -18.18 7.59
CA LEU A 436 9.27 -19.60 7.27
C LEU A 436 8.39 -19.90 6.03
N ARG A 437 7.45 -19.01 5.72
CA ARG A 437 6.51 -19.16 4.59
C ARG A 437 7.01 -18.48 3.30
N MET A 438 8.17 -17.85 3.31
CA MET A 438 8.72 -17.23 2.10
C MET A 438 9.15 -18.30 1.10
N PRO A 439 8.66 -18.27 -0.15
CA PRO A 439 8.99 -19.27 -1.16
C PRO A 439 10.40 -19.08 -1.74
N ASP A 440 10.91 -17.85 -1.74
CA ASP A 440 12.23 -17.52 -2.27
C ASP A 440 13.29 -17.55 -1.17
N GLU A 441 14.37 -18.31 -1.39
CA GLU A 441 15.45 -18.49 -0.42
C GLU A 441 16.17 -17.18 -0.12
N ARG A 442 16.42 -16.35 -1.14
CA ARG A 442 17.16 -15.09 -0.97
C ARG A 442 16.35 -14.11 -0.12
N ALA A 443 15.07 -13.94 -0.44
CA ALA A 443 14.14 -13.13 0.33
C ALA A 443 14.01 -13.64 1.77
N ARG A 444 14.01 -14.96 1.99
CA ARG A 444 13.97 -15.55 3.33
C ARG A 444 15.22 -15.22 4.13
N VAL A 445 16.41 -15.38 3.54
CA VAL A 445 17.70 -15.04 4.17
C VAL A 445 17.75 -13.54 4.50
N GLU A 446 17.34 -12.67 3.57
CA GLU A 446 17.31 -11.23 3.79
C GLU A 446 16.31 -10.82 4.89
N ALA A 447 15.11 -11.38 4.87
CA ALA A 447 14.09 -11.13 5.89
C ALA A 447 14.54 -11.61 7.27
N ARG A 448 15.24 -12.76 7.33
CA ARG A 448 15.86 -13.26 8.56
C ARG A 448 16.93 -12.29 9.08
N ARG A 449 17.82 -11.79 8.22
CA ARG A 449 18.81 -10.78 8.60
C ARG A 449 18.16 -9.52 9.18
N HIS A 450 17.12 -8.99 8.53
CA HIS A 450 16.39 -7.82 9.04
C HIS A 450 15.70 -8.09 10.39
N PHE A 451 15.19 -9.31 10.59
CA PHE A 451 14.60 -9.71 11.87
C PHE A 451 15.65 -9.81 12.99
N GLU A 452 16.84 -10.34 12.70
CA GLU A 452 17.98 -10.37 13.62
C GLU A 452 18.49 -8.95 13.97
N GLU A 453 18.55 -8.05 12.98
CA GLU A 453 18.89 -6.64 13.19
C GLU A 453 17.87 -5.92 14.09
N ASP A 454 16.58 -6.14 13.85
CA ASP A 454 15.52 -5.57 14.69
C ASP A 454 15.61 -6.10 16.14
N LEU A 455 15.84 -7.40 16.35
CA LEU A 455 15.98 -7.96 17.71
C LEU A 455 17.29 -7.56 18.39
N ARG A 456 18.37 -7.33 17.65
CA ARG A 456 19.60 -6.71 18.21
C ARG A 456 19.31 -5.31 18.73
N LYS A 457 18.58 -4.51 17.95
CA LYS A 457 18.13 -3.18 18.37
C LYS A 457 17.23 -3.23 19.62
N VAL A 458 16.41 -4.26 19.77
CA VAL A 458 15.62 -4.51 21.00
C VAL A 458 16.55 -4.72 22.19
N ALA A 459 17.56 -5.59 22.06
CA ALA A 459 18.51 -5.84 23.14
C ALA A 459 19.27 -4.56 23.54
N ASP A 460 19.72 -3.77 22.57
CA ASP A 460 20.39 -2.48 22.81
C ASP A 460 19.47 -1.48 23.52
N THR A 461 18.23 -1.35 23.04
CA THR A 461 17.23 -0.45 23.62
C THR A 461 16.89 -0.87 25.05
N LEU A 462 16.71 -2.17 25.30
CA LEU A 462 16.38 -2.68 26.62
C LEU A 462 17.51 -2.40 27.62
N ARG A 463 18.78 -2.59 27.22
CA ARG A 463 19.96 -2.23 28.04
C ARG A 463 20.00 -0.74 28.36
N ALA A 464 19.62 0.12 27.41
CA ALA A 464 19.60 1.57 27.62
C ALA A 464 18.48 2.02 28.59
N LEU A 465 17.43 1.22 28.77
CA LEU A 465 16.29 1.55 29.64
C LEU A 465 16.51 1.25 31.13
N GLY A 466 17.71 0.80 31.52
CA GLY A 466 18.04 0.38 32.89
C GLY A 466 17.77 -1.10 33.05
#